data_AF-H0ACM3-F1
#
_entry.id   AF-H0ACM3-F1
#
_cell.length_a   1.000
_cell.length_b   1.000
_cell.length_c   1.000
_cell.angle_alpha   90.00
_cell.angle_beta   90.00
_cell.angle_gamma   90.00
#
_symmetry.space_group_name_H-M   'P 1'
#
loop_
_entity.id
_entity.type
_entity.pdbx_description
1 polymer ?
#
loop_
_entity_poly.entity_id
_entity_poly.type
_entity_poly.pdbx_seq_one_letter_code
_entity_poly.pdbx_strand_id
1 'polypeptide(L)'
;MIHEAELRPLQLFGIVLAITSGVIHFYLGYVIGLTPLGVSFIFAGTGFLAGSTAIVTGFRPRIVYLMGIPFTAGQIVLWWVLNRVTFSS
;
A
#
# COMPACT_ATOMS: atom_id res chain seq x y z
N MET A 1 4.89 20.18 23.51
CA MET A 1 5.95 19.15 23.61
C MET A 1 5.41 17.71 23.70
N ILE A 2 4.14 17.51 24.09
CA ILE A 2 3.51 16.17 24.23
C ILE A 2 2.98 15.58 22.91
N HIS A 3 2.60 16.40 21.92
CA HIS A 3 2.07 15.90 20.62
C HIS A 3 3.11 15.15 19.76
N GLU A 4 4.38 15.56 19.79
CA GLU A 4 5.45 14.91 19.02
C GLU A 4 5.74 13.48 19.51
N ALA A 5 5.54 13.23 20.82
CA ALA A 5 5.81 11.94 21.44
C ALA A 5 4.73 10.89 21.13
N GLU A 6 3.46 11.29 20.96
CA GLU A 6 2.35 10.37 20.65
C GLU A 6 2.22 10.06 19.15
N LEU A 7 2.60 10.99 18.28
CA LEU A 7 2.52 10.77 16.82
C LEU A 7 3.58 9.78 16.33
N ARG A 8 4.72 9.67 17.02
CA ARG A 8 5.85 8.84 16.59
C ARG A 8 5.57 7.33 16.65
N PRO A 9 4.97 6.75 17.71
CA PRO A 9 4.57 5.34 17.71
C PRO A 9 3.53 5.00 16.65
N LEU A 10 2.49 5.84 16.48
CA LEU A 10 1.44 5.60 15.50
C LEU A 10 2.00 5.66 14.07
N GLN A 11 2.87 6.63 13.79
CA GLN A 11 3.54 6.73 12.50
C GLN A 11 4.42 5.50 12.23
N LEU A 12 5.21 5.06 13.20
CA LEU A 12 6.04 3.85 13.08
C LEU A 12 5.16 2.62 12.80
N PHE A 13 4.06 2.48 13.53
CA PHE A 13 3.10 1.40 13.30
C PHE A 13 2.51 1.45 11.88
N GLY A 14 2.10 2.63 11.42
CA GLY A 14 1.63 2.82 10.04
C GLY A 14 2.66 2.47 8.99
N ILE A 15 3.94 2.82 9.20
CA ILE A 15 5.04 2.45 8.30
C ILE A 15 5.24 0.93 8.29
N VAL A 16 5.26 0.27 9.45
CA VAL A 16 5.41 -1.19 9.53
C VAL A 16 4.26 -1.90 8.82
N LEU A 17 3.02 -1.44 9.02
CA LEU A 17 1.84 -1.98 8.33
C LEU A 17 1.93 -1.77 6.81
N ALA A 18 2.36 -0.60 6.36
CA ALA A 18 2.51 -0.31 4.94
C ALA A 18 3.60 -1.17 4.28
N ILE A 19 4.75 -1.33 4.94
CA ILE A 19 5.83 -2.23 4.45
C ILE A 19 5.34 -3.68 4.40
N THR A 20 4.69 -4.16 5.46
CA THR A 20 4.14 -5.51 5.53
C THR A 20 3.13 -5.74 4.42
N SER A 21 2.24 -4.77 4.20
CA SER A 21 1.29 -4.78 3.09
C SER A 21 2.03 -4.86 1.75
N GLY A 22 3.05 -4.05 1.53
CA GLY A 22 3.85 -4.05 0.31
C GLY A 22 4.44 -5.42 -0.02
N VAL A 23 5.05 -6.08 0.98
CA VAL A 23 5.63 -7.42 0.83
C VAL A 23 4.56 -8.47 0.50
N ILE A 24 3.42 -8.43 1.20
CA ILE A 24 2.30 -9.36 0.93
C ILE A 24 1.77 -9.16 -0.50
N HIS A 25 1.64 -7.92 -0.96
CA HIS A 25 1.17 -7.65 -2.32
C HIS A 25 2.15 -8.16 -3.38
N PHE A 26 3.46 -8.04 -3.17
CA PHE A 26 4.43 -8.68 -4.07
C PHE A 26 4.35 -10.21 -4.05
N TYR A 27 4.17 -10.81 -2.88
CA TYR A 27 3.96 -12.25 -2.79
C TYR A 27 2.70 -12.68 -3.56
N LEU A 28 1.58 -11.96 -3.42
CA LEU A 28 0.36 -12.21 -4.17
C LEU A 28 0.55 -12.02 -5.68
N GLY A 29 1.24 -10.95 -6.09
CA GLY A 29 1.58 -10.72 -7.49
C GLY A 29 2.42 -11.86 -8.09
N TYR A 30 3.37 -12.40 -7.31
CA TYR A 30 4.17 -13.55 -7.70
C TYR A 30 3.33 -14.82 -7.86
N VAL A 31 2.49 -15.15 -6.87
CA VAL A 31 1.66 -16.37 -6.87
C VAL A 31 0.57 -16.33 -7.95
N ILE A 32 -0.03 -15.16 -8.20
CA ILE A 32 -1.09 -14.98 -9.19
C ILE A 32 -0.52 -14.87 -10.62
N GLY A 33 0.74 -14.45 -10.76
CA GLY A 33 1.41 -14.27 -12.04
C GLY A 33 0.99 -13.00 -12.78
N LEU A 34 1.35 -12.87 -14.07
CA LEU A 34 1.16 -11.65 -14.87
C LEU A 34 -0.28 -11.45 -15.40
N THR A 35 -1.29 -11.87 -14.62
CA THR A 35 -2.70 -11.54 -14.90
C THR A 35 -2.97 -10.08 -14.54
N PRO A 36 -4.08 -9.47 -15.01
CA PRO A 36 -4.46 -8.12 -14.57
C PRO A 36 -4.51 -7.97 -13.04
N LEU A 37 -5.04 -8.99 -12.34
CA LEU A 37 -5.08 -9.01 -10.87
C LEU A 37 -3.66 -9.09 -10.28
N GLY A 38 -2.79 -9.97 -10.77
CA GLY A 38 -1.43 -10.09 -10.26
C GLY A 38 -0.59 -8.83 -10.52
N VAL A 39 -0.72 -8.21 -11.69
CA VAL A 39 -0.09 -6.91 -12.00
C VAL A 39 -0.62 -5.81 -11.07
N SER A 40 -1.91 -5.81 -10.75
CA SER A 40 -2.48 -4.86 -9.78
C SER A 40 -1.85 -5.01 -8.39
N PHE A 41 -1.56 -6.25 -7.96
CA PHE A 41 -0.85 -6.52 -6.72
C PHE A 41 0.62 -6.03 -6.76
N ILE A 42 1.33 -6.20 -7.88
CA ILE A 42 2.69 -5.65 -8.03
C ILE A 42 2.68 -4.12 -7.95
N PHE A 43 1.72 -3.47 -8.61
CA PHE A 43 1.53 -2.03 -8.55
C PHE A 43 1.22 -1.56 -7.12
N ALA A 44 0.32 -2.26 -6.43
CA ALA A 44 -0.03 -2.00 -5.04
C ALA A 44 1.19 -2.10 -4.12
N GLY A 45 1.96 -3.19 -4.25
CA GLY A 45 3.17 -3.42 -3.47
C GLY A 45 4.19 -2.30 -3.64
N THR A 46 4.41 -1.89 -4.89
CA THR A 46 5.28 -0.75 -5.23
C THR A 46 4.80 0.54 -4.59
N GLY A 47 3.50 0.85 -4.67
CA GLY A 47 2.94 2.06 -4.07
C GLY A 47 3.09 2.12 -2.55
N PHE A 48 2.85 1.01 -1.84
CA PHE A 48 3.03 0.93 -0.39
C PHE A 48 4.50 1.13 0.03
N LEU A 49 5.45 0.50 -0.67
CA LEU A 49 6.87 0.67 -0.37
C LEU A 49 7.39 2.07 -0.75
N ALA A 50 6.94 2.62 -1.88
CA ALA A 50 7.28 3.99 -2.29
C ALA A 50 6.74 5.01 -1.27
N GLY A 51 5.49 4.88 -0.84
CA GLY A 51 4.90 5.72 0.20
C GLY A 51 5.66 5.62 1.53
N SER A 52 5.96 4.40 1.97
CA SER A 52 6.75 4.16 3.19
C SER A 52 8.13 4.80 3.11
N THR A 53 8.82 4.63 1.99
CA THR A 53 10.14 5.22 1.72
C THR A 53 10.07 6.75 1.76
N ALA A 54 9.04 7.34 1.14
CA ALA A 54 8.84 8.78 1.14
C ALA A 54 8.61 9.33 2.57
N ILE A 55 7.84 8.63 3.41
CA ILE A 55 7.69 9.02 4.83
C ILE A 55 9.02 8.92 5.59
N VAL A 56 9.75 7.80 5.45
CA VAL A 56 11.02 7.57 6.17
C VAL A 56 12.09 8.59 5.78
N THR A 57 12.14 8.98 4.51
CA THR A 57 13.09 9.98 3.97
C THR A 57 12.63 11.42 4.15
N GLY A 58 11.45 11.66 4.72
CA GLY A 58 10.90 13.01 4.90
C GLY A 58 10.43 13.68 3.61
N PHE A 59 10.24 12.92 2.52
CA PHE A 59 9.77 13.44 1.25
C PHE A 59 8.26 13.76 1.30
N ARG A 60 7.95 15.03 1.55
CA ARG A 60 6.59 15.61 1.49
C ARG A 60 5.53 14.76 2.23
N PRO A 61 5.74 14.44 3.52
CA PRO A 61 4.92 13.46 4.25
C PRO A 61 3.42 13.78 4.25
N ARG A 62 3.05 15.06 4.31
CA ARG A 62 1.65 15.50 4.24
C ARG A 62 0.95 15.06 2.95
N ILE A 63 1.63 15.16 1.80
CA ILE A 63 1.07 14.72 0.51
C ILE A 63 0.99 13.20 0.48
N VAL A 64 2.02 12.51 0.98
CA VAL A 64 2.05 11.04 1.01
C VAL A 64 0.88 10.50 1.85
N TYR A 65 0.60 11.08 3.02
CA TYR A 65 -0.56 10.69 3.83
C TYR A 65 -1.89 10.95 3.11
N LEU A 66 -2.04 12.12 2.48
CA LEU A 66 -3.25 12.45 1.73
C LEU A 66 -3.46 11.54 0.52
N MET A 67 -2.40 11.10 -0.14
CA MET A 67 -2.45 10.19 -1.29
C MET A 67 -2.61 8.73 -0.88
N GLY A 68 -2.17 8.33 0.30
CA GLY A 68 -2.30 6.97 0.82
C GLY A 68 -3.77 6.53 0.94
N ILE A 69 -4.66 7.45 1.34
CA ILE A 69 -6.11 7.19 1.45
C ILE A 69 -6.74 6.84 0.09
N PRO A 70 -6.71 7.72 -0.95
CA PRO A 70 -7.28 7.40 -2.25
C PRO A 70 -6.55 6.26 -2.96
N PHE A 71 -5.24 6.08 -2.73
CA PHE A 71 -4.51 4.93 -3.23
C PHE A 71 -5.09 3.63 -2.68
N THR A 72 -5.22 3.52 -1.36
CA THR A 72 -5.75 2.30 -0.70
C THR A 72 -7.20 2.04 -1.10
N ALA A 73 -8.05 3.08 -1.13
CA ALA A 73 -9.42 2.96 -1.60
C ALA A 73 -9.49 2.49 -3.06
N GLY A 74 -8.64 3.04 -3.92
CA GLY A 74 -8.50 2.61 -5.32
C GLY A 74 -8.07 1.15 -5.44
N GLN A 75 -7.12 0.69 -4.61
CA GLN A 75 -6.71 -0.71 -4.59
C GLN A 75 -7.84 -1.65 -4.14
N ILE A 76 -8.66 -1.26 -3.16
CA ILE A 76 -9.83 -2.05 -2.74
C ILE A 76 -10.83 -2.21 -3.89
N VAL A 77 -11.14 -1.11 -4.59
CA VAL A 77 -12.06 -1.14 -5.75
C VAL A 77 -11.46 -1.97 -6.89
N LEU A 78 -10.19 -1.77 -7.22
CA LEU A 78 -9.49 -2.50 -8.27
C LEU A 78 -9.47 -4.00 -7.99
N TRP A 79 -9.14 -4.38 -6.75
CA TRP A 79 -9.22 -5.76 -6.29
C TRP A 79 -10.63 -6.30 -6.45
N TRP A 80 -11.67 -5.60 -5.99
CA TRP A 80 -13.06 -6.08 -6.08
C TRP A 80 -13.48 -6.39 -7.52
N VAL A 81 -13.15 -5.50 -8.48
CA VAL A 81 -13.47 -5.69 -9.90
C VAL A 81 -12.67 -6.86 -10.49
N LEU A 82 -11.35 -6.85 -10.34
CA LEU A 82 -10.47 -7.83 -10.99
C LEU A 82 -10.58 -9.22 -10.37
N ASN A 83 -10.79 -9.32 -9.06
CA ASN A 83 -10.97 -10.59 -8.36
C ASN A 83 -12.22 -11.32 -8.84
N ARG A 84 -13.33 -10.60 -9.09
CA ARG A 84 -14.52 -11.20 -9.71
C ARG A 84 -14.18 -11.81 -11.05
N VAL A 85 -13.60 -11.02 -11.97
CA VAL A 85 -13.26 -11.49 -13.32
C VAL A 85 -12.33 -12.71 -13.29
N THR A 86 -11.30 -12.67 -12.44
CA THR A 86 -10.25 -13.69 -12.41
C THR A 86 -10.72 -15.04 -11.84
N PHE A 87 -11.68 -15.04 -10.90
CA PHE A 87 -12.11 -16.27 -10.21
C PHE A 87 -13.57 -16.67 -10.47
N SER A 88 -14.30 -15.91 -11.31
CA SER A 88 -15.64 -16.28 -11.77
C SER A 88 -15.67 -16.79 -13.22
N SER A 89 -14.50 -17.02 -13.83
CA SER A 89 -14.34 -17.52 -15.20
C SER A 89 -13.96 -18.99 -15.25
#